data_AF-A0A101H7N4-F1
#
_entry.id   AF-A0A101H7N4-F1
#
_cell.length_a   1.000
_cell.length_b   1.000
_cell.length_c   1.000
_cell.angle_alpha   90.00
_cell.angle_beta   90.00
_cell.angle_gamma   90.00
#
_symmetry.space_group_name_H-M   'P 1'
#
loop_
_entity.id
_entity.type
_entity.pdbx_description
1 polymer ?
#
loop_
_entity_poly.entity_id
_entity_poly.type
_entity_poly.pdbx_seq_one_letter_code
_entity_poly.pdbx_strand_id
1 'polypeptide(L)'
;MSDYKLEDEFISRTEKNLRAIEKLSREGESVYEVTQLINSLLGLLVYPRENFFDEIPEITRETMIKQGWPLPDEEISQIQNLRDLVKNMRNAVAHINIEFSANKNEIEGIRFKNYDIHDEGRKKPLWIGVYKLEPLKKFVNMLLARISKNKPLR
;
A
#
# COMPACT_ATOMS: atom_id res chain seq x y z
N MET A 1 -14.07 23.86 17.12
CA MET A 1 -13.24 23.43 15.98
C MET A 1 -13.63 22.00 15.70
N SER A 2 -14.07 21.70 14.48
CA SER A 2 -14.47 20.33 14.10
C SER A 2 -13.33 19.36 14.45
N ASP A 3 -13.69 18.19 14.96
CA ASP A 3 -12.80 17.09 15.35
C ASP A 3 -12.15 16.42 14.10
N TYR A 4 -11.58 17.25 13.23
CA TYR A 4 -10.93 16.85 11.98
C TYR A 4 -9.52 16.35 12.31
N LYS A 5 -9.30 15.05 12.15
CA LYS A 5 -7.96 14.47 12.22
C LYS A 5 -7.23 14.77 10.90
N LEU A 6 -6.09 15.44 11.00
CA LEU A 6 -5.21 15.75 9.86
C LEU A 6 -4.86 14.48 9.06
N GLU A 7 -4.73 13.33 9.73
CA GLU A 7 -4.49 12.04 9.08
C GLU A 7 -5.62 11.62 8.13
N ASP A 8 -6.89 11.77 8.55
CA ASP A 8 -8.04 11.41 7.71
C ASP A 8 -8.13 12.30 6.47
N GLU A 9 -7.84 13.60 6.64
CA GLU A 9 -7.80 14.55 5.53
C GLU A 9 -6.70 14.20 4.54
N PHE A 10 -5.51 13.86 5.05
CA PHE A 10 -4.39 13.47 4.21
C PHE A 10 -4.72 12.19 3.41
N ILE A 11 -5.21 11.14 4.08
CA ILE A 11 -5.63 9.89 3.43
C ILE A 11 -6.66 10.16 2.33
N SER A 12 -7.66 10.99 2.63
CA SER A 12 -8.72 11.28 1.69
C SER A 12 -8.25 12.11 0.48
N ARG A 13 -7.29 13.02 0.67
CA ARG A 13 -6.63 13.73 -0.44
C ARG A 13 -5.74 12.80 -1.27
N THR A 14 -5.02 11.89 -0.61
CA THR A 14 -4.22 10.86 -1.29
C THR A 14 -5.09 9.96 -2.16
N GLU A 15 -6.25 9.52 -1.66
CA GLU A 15 -7.24 8.79 -2.45
C GLU A 15 -7.69 9.60 -3.67
N LYS A 16 -8.13 10.85 -3.48
CA LYS A 16 -8.61 11.68 -4.60
C LYS A 16 -7.55 11.86 -5.69
N ASN A 17 -6.29 12.08 -5.31
CA ASN A 17 -5.19 12.23 -6.26
C ASN A 17 -4.93 10.92 -7.03
N LEU A 18 -4.96 9.78 -6.33
CA LEU A 18 -4.85 8.47 -6.97
C LEU A 18 -5.95 8.28 -8.02
N ARG A 19 -7.21 8.54 -7.64
CA ARG A 19 -8.38 8.42 -8.55
C ARG A 19 -8.27 9.32 -9.77
N ALA A 20 -7.76 10.54 -9.59
CA ALA A 20 -7.59 11.49 -10.69
C ALA A 20 -6.59 10.96 -11.72
N ILE A 21 -5.42 10.47 -11.28
CA ILE A 21 -4.41 9.91 -12.17
C ILE A 21 -4.88 8.59 -12.81
N GLU A 22 -5.56 7.72 -12.07
CA GLU A 22 -6.18 6.50 -12.62
C GLU A 22 -7.24 6.81 -13.70
N LYS A 23 -7.97 7.92 -13.55
CA LYS A 23 -8.92 8.38 -14.56
C LYS A 23 -8.18 8.86 -15.82
N LEU A 24 -7.20 9.75 -15.66
CA LEU A 24 -6.41 10.29 -16.78
C LEU A 24 -5.71 9.17 -17.56
N SER A 25 -5.10 8.20 -16.87
CA SER A 25 -4.48 7.02 -17.49
C SER A 25 -5.48 6.25 -18.36
N ARG A 26 -6.71 6.02 -17.87
CA ARG A 26 -7.78 5.36 -18.65
C ARG A 26 -8.29 6.18 -19.84
N GLU A 27 -8.16 7.50 -19.78
CA GLU A 27 -8.49 8.42 -20.88
C GLU A 27 -7.37 8.51 -21.93
N GLY A 28 -6.25 7.80 -21.72
CA GLY A 28 -5.12 7.76 -22.65
C GLY A 28 -4.13 8.91 -22.47
N GLU A 29 -4.27 9.68 -21.39
CA GLU A 29 -3.34 10.76 -21.07
C GLU A 29 -1.98 10.21 -20.62
N SER A 30 -0.92 10.93 -20.99
CA SER A 30 0.45 10.58 -20.60
C SER A 30 0.69 10.91 -19.12
N VAL A 31 0.48 9.93 -18.26
CA VAL A 31 0.70 10.03 -16.81
C VAL A 31 1.67 8.94 -16.30
N TYR A 32 2.13 9.09 -15.06
CA TYR A 32 2.99 8.10 -14.40
C TYR A 32 2.21 7.40 -13.29
N GLU A 33 1.28 6.51 -13.65
CA GLU A 33 0.33 5.89 -12.71
C GLU A 33 1.02 5.00 -11.67
N VAL A 34 2.11 4.33 -12.02
CA VAL A 34 2.87 3.52 -11.07
C VAL A 34 3.61 4.39 -10.06
N THR A 35 4.23 5.48 -10.51
CA THR A 35 4.84 6.47 -9.61
C THR A 35 3.80 7.06 -8.67
N GLN A 36 2.63 7.42 -9.20
CA GLN A 36 1.53 7.90 -8.37
C GLN A 36 1.05 6.85 -7.37
N LEU A 37 0.99 5.58 -7.74
CA LEU A 37 0.63 4.49 -6.83
C LEU A 37 1.62 4.40 -5.66
N ILE A 38 2.94 4.50 -5.92
CA ILE A 38 3.95 4.55 -4.86
C ILE A 38 3.80 5.80 -3.97
N ASN A 39 3.56 6.97 -4.56
CA ASN A 39 3.29 8.20 -3.81
C ASN A 39 2.05 8.05 -2.92
N SER A 40 1.02 7.38 -3.42
CA SER A 40 -0.15 7.05 -2.63
C SER A 40 0.17 6.06 -1.51
N LEU A 41 0.98 5.04 -1.74
CA LEU A 41 1.43 4.13 -0.67
C LEU A 41 2.25 4.86 0.39
N LEU A 42 3.15 5.79 0.03
CA LEU A 42 3.85 6.65 1.00
C LEU A 42 2.84 7.41 1.86
N GLY A 43 1.83 8.00 1.21
CA GLY A 43 0.81 8.76 1.90
C GLY A 43 -0.15 7.95 2.76
N LEU A 44 -0.42 6.69 2.40
CA LEU A 44 -1.36 5.81 3.10
C LEU A 44 -0.71 4.92 4.14
N LEU A 45 0.56 4.55 3.95
CA LEU A 45 1.27 3.59 4.79
C LEU A 45 2.34 4.24 5.67
N VAL A 46 2.93 5.37 5.26
CA VAL A 46 4.06 5.96 5.99
C VAL A 46 3.64 7.19 6.76
N TYR A 47 2.81 8.05 6.16
CA TYR A 47 2.34 9.27 6.79
C TYR A 47 1.50 9.06 8.07
N PRO A 48 0.54 8.11 8.12
CA PRO A 48 -0.23 7.91 9.34
C PRO A 48 0.68 7.53 10.52
N ARG A 49 0.42 8.12 11.70
CA ARG A 49 1.19 7.83 12.92
C ARG A 49 0.98 6.38 13.38
N GLU A 50 1.87 5.86 14.23
CA GLU A 50 1.83 4.47 14.70
C GLU A 50 0.45 4.02 15.23
N ASN A 51 -0.23 4.88 16.00
CA ASN A 51 -1.57 4.60 16.53
C ASN A 51 -2.63 4.31 15.44
N PHE A 52 -2.44 4.79 14.20
CA PHE A 52 -3.31 4.47 13.08
C PHE A 52 -3.20 2.98 12.68
N PHE A 53 -2.02 2.38 12.80
CA PHE A 53 -1.81 0.96 12.50
C PHE A 53 -2.46 0.06 13.55
N ASP A 54 -2.55 0.54 14.79
CA ASP A 54 -3.31 -0.14 15.85
C ASP A 54 -4.82 -0.15 15.57
N GLU A 55 -5.33 0.78 14.75
CA GLU A 55 -6.72 0.78 14.30
C GLU A 55 -6.97 -0.20 13.12
N ILE A 56 -5.92 -0.70 12.46
CA ILE A 56 -6.06 -1.70 11.40
C ILE A 56 -6.46 -3.03 12.06
N PRO A 57 -7.59 -3.65 11.65
CA PRO A 57 -8.05 -4.88 12.26
C PRO A 57 -7.13 -6.05 11.92
N GLU A 58 -6.94 -6.95 12.88
CA GLU A 58 -6.22 -8.21 12.69
C GLU A 58 -7.11 -9.25 11.96
N ILE A 59 -7.53 -8.90 10.74
CA ILE A 59 -8.29 -9.81 9.88
C ILE A 59 -7.35 -10.94 9.47
N THR A 60 -7.62 -12.16 9.91
CA THR A 60 -6.78 -13.33 9.62
C THR A 60 -6.66 -13.57 8.13
N ARG A 61 -5.54 -14.16 7.70
CA ARG A 61 -5.29 -14.53 6.29
C ARG A 61 -6.45 -15.32 5.68
N GLU A 62 -7.00 -16.29 6.40
CA GLU A 62 -8.16 -17.07 5.95
C GLU A 62 -9.39 -16.18 5.69
N THR A 63 -9.66 -15.23 6.60
CA THR A 63 -10.75 -14.27 6.45
C THR A 63 -10.50 -13.32 5.28
N MET A 64 -9.27 -12.89 5.07
CA MET A 64 -8.87 -12.06 3.93
C MET A 64 -9.17 -12.77 2.60
N ILE A 65 -8.79 -14.04 2.49
CA ILE A 65 -9.08 -14.88 1.30
C ILE A 65 -10.60 -14.98 1.08
N LYS A 66 -11.37 -15.30 2.13
CA LYS A 66 -12.84 -15.38 2.06
C LYS A 66 -13.50 -14.06 1.64
N GLN A 67 -12.93 -12.93 2.05
CA GLN A 67 -13.39 -11.58 1.68
C GLN A 67 -12.85 -11.09 0.33
N GLY A 68 -12.03 -11.89 -0.37
CA GLY A 68 -11.50 -11.55 -1.69
C GLY A 68 -10.42 -10.47 -1.69
N TRP A 69 -9.72 -10.28 -0.56
CA TRP A 69 -8.54 -9.44 -0.50
C TRP A 69 -7.46 -10.00 -1.44
N PRO A 70 -6.88 -9.18 -2.32
CA PRO A 70 -5.71 -9.59 -3.08
C PRO A 70 -4.53 -9.72 -2.11
N LEU A 71 -3.94 -10.92 -2.06
CA LEU A 71 -2.72 -11.19 -1.32
C LEU A 71 -1.52 -11.15 -2.29
N PRO A 72 -0.32 -10.79 -1.81
CA PRO A 72 0.87 -10.87 -2.64
C PRO A 72 1.26 -12.33 -2.88
N ASP A 73 2.04 -12.57 -3.92
CA ASP A 73 2.82 -13.79 -4.04
C ASP A 73 3.97 -13.69 -3.03
N GLU A 74 3.91 -14.47 -1.96
CA GLU A 74 4.85 -14.43 -0.85
C GLU A 74 6.01 -15.41 -1.10
N GLU A 75 7.22 -14.87 -1.26
CA GLU A 75 8.41 -15.70 -1.51
C GLU A 75 9.15 -16.06 -0.22
N ILE A 76 9.04 -15.22 0.81
CA ILE A 76 9.66 -15.43 2.12
C ILE A 76 8.65 -15.07 3.20
N SER A 77 8.38 -16.04 4.08
CA SER A 77 7.41 -15.95 5.18
C SER A 77 5.98 -15.68 4.70
N GLN A 78 5.00 -15.95 5.55
CA GLN A 78 3.59 -15.64 5.28
C GLN A 78 3.06 -14.66 6.32
N ILE A 79 2.35 -13.64 5.85
CA ILE A 79 1.56 -12.75 6.70
C ILE A 79 0.49 -13.56 7.42
N GLN A 80 0.24 -13.25 8.69
CA GLN A 80 -0.81 -13.95 9.46
C GLN A 80 -2.14 -13.21 9.36
N ASN A 81 -2.11 -11.89 9.20
CA ASN A 81 -3.30 -11.05 9.14
C ASN A 81 -3.04 -9.75 8.33
N LEU A 82 -4.10 -8.96 8.15
CA LEU A 82 -4.05 -7.68 7.41
C LEU A 82 -3.07 -6.67 8.02
N ARG A 83 -3.02 -6.58 9.36
CA ARG A 83 -2.11 -5.66 10.06
C ARG A 83 -0.65 -6.01 9.77
N ASP A 84 -0.30 -7.29 9.78
CA ASP A 84 1.05 -7.76 9.43
C ASP A 84 1.43 -7.41 7.99
N LEU A 85 0.51 -7.63 7.04
CA LEU A 85 0.72 -7.27 5.64
C LEU A 85 0.96 -5.77 5.49
N VAL A 86 0.10 -4.95 6.09
CA VAL A 86 0.23 -3.49 6.04
C VAL A 86 1.53 -3.03 6.70
N LYS A 87 1.92 -3.61 7.84
CA LYS A 87 3.19 -3.31 8.53
C LYS A 87 4.40 -3.64 7.66
N ASN A 88 4.42 -4.83 7.05
CA ASN A 88 5.50 -5.24 6.14
C ASN A 88 5.60 -4.32 4.92
N MET A 89 4.47 -3.97 4.30
CA MET A 89 4.43 -3.04 3.17
C MET A 89 4.85 -1.63 3.57
N ARG A 90 4.41 -1.12 4.74
CA ARG A 90 4.85 0.16 5.30
C ARG A 90 6.36 0.22 5.41
N ASN A 91 6.96 -0.77 6.07
CA ASN A 91 8.41 -0.79 6.26
C ASN A 91 9.14 -0.83 4.90
N ALA A 92 8.65 -1.65 3.96
CA ALA A 92 9.21 -1.71 2.63
C ALA A 92 9.17 -0.34 1.92
N VAL A 93 8.02 0.34 1.95
CA VAL A 93 7.83 1.65 1.30
C VAL A 93 8.61 2.76 2.01
N ALA A 94 8.57 2.82 3.34
CA ALA A 94 9.28 3.84 4.13
C ALA A 94 10.80 3.82 3.93
N HIS A 95 11.35 2.63 3.67
CA HIS A 95 12.79 2.44 3.47
C HIS A 95 13.20 2.28 2.00
N ILE A 96 12.26 2.45 1.06
CA ILE A 96 12.46 2.28 -0.39
C ILE A 96 13.02 0.88 -0.72
N ASN A 97 12.59 -0.12 0.01
CA ASN A 97 12.87 -1.53 -0.23
C ASN A 97 11.85 -2.12 -1.21
N ILE A 98 11.73 -1.47 -2.37
CA ILE A 98 10.83 -1.87 -3.45
C ILE A 98 11.60 -2.08 -4.74
N GLU A 99 11.20 -3.08 -5.51
CA GLU A 99 11.77 -3.39 -6.82
C GLU A 99 10.64 -3.53 -7.84
N PHE A 100 10.81 -2.95 -9.01
CA PHE A 100 9.83 -3.06 -10.09
C PHE A 100 10.13 -4.29 -10.95
N SER A 101 9.11 -5.08 -11.26
CA SER A 101 9.17 -6.02 -12.36
C SER A 101 8.62 -5.34 -13.61
N ALA A 102 9.31 -5.48 -14.74
CA ALA A 102 8.94 -4.84 -15.99
C ALA A 102 9.02 -5.81 -17.17
N ASN A 103 8.14 -5.60 -18.14
CA ASN A 103 8.07 -6.34 -19.38
C ASN A 103 7.98 -5.36 -20.56
N LYS A 104 8.90 -5.46 -21.53
CA LYS A 104 8.91 -4.63 -22.75
C LYS A 104 8.68 -3.13 -22.50
N ASN A 105 9.28 -2.60 -21.43
CA ASN A 105 9.23 -1.20 -20.96
C ASN A 105 8.00 -0.79 -20.13
N GLU A 106 7.11 -1.72 -19.80
CA GLU A 106 5.99 -1.47 -18.89
C GLU A 106 6.26 -2.11 -17.53
N ILE A 107 6.02 -1.38 -16.45
CA ILE A 107 6.06 -1.96 -15.10
C ILE A 107 4.81 -2.84 -14.95
N GLU A 108 4.99 -4.10 -14.58
CA GLU A 108 3.88 -5.06 -14.41
C GLU A 108 3.61 -5.40 -12.93
N GLY A 109 4.58 -5.11 -12.06
CA GLY A 109 4.49 -5.44 -10.65
C GLY A 109 5.53 -4.76 -9.77
N ILE A 110 5.32 -4.89 -8.47
CA ILE A 110 6.14 -4.33 -7.41
C ILE A 110 6.42 -5.44 -6.40
N ARG A 111 7.70 -5.62 -6.11
CA ARG A 111 8.24 -6.50 -5.08
C ARG A 111 8.59 -5.67 -3.86
N PHE A 112 8.03 -6.03 -2.71
CA PHE A 112 8.25 -5.37 -1.42
C PHE A 112 9.13 -6.25 -0.54
N LYS A 113 10.14 -5.66 0.10
CA LYS A 113 11.05 -6.37 1.01
C LYS A 113 11.05 -5.72 2.39
N ASN A 114 10.81 -6.50 3.43
CA ASN A 114 10.97 -6.06 4.81
C ASN A 114 12.22 -6.73 5.41
N TYR A 115 12.95 -6.00 6.23
CA TYR A 115 14.22 -6.41 6.83
C TYR A 115 14.17 -6.22 8.35
N ASP A 116 15.07 -6.89 9.05
CA ASP A 116 15.36 -6.57 10.44
C ASP A 116 16.04 -5.20 10.53
N ILE A 117 15.72 -4.41 11.54
CA ILE A 117 16.32 -3.08 11.74
C ILE A 117 17.83 -3.15 11.98
N HIS A 118 18.32 -4.28 12.48
CA HIS A 118 19.74 -4.54 12.72
C HIS A 118 20.47 -5.11 11.50
N ASP A 119 19.78 -5.39 10.39
CA ASP A 119 20.41 -5.80 9.12
C ASP A 119 20.79 -4.56 8.30
N GLU A 120 21.85 -3.86 8.72
CA GLU A 120 22.36 -2.65 8.05
C GLU A 120 22.66 -2.89 6.55
N GLY A 121 23.03 -4.13 6.19
CA GLY A 121 23.34 -4.51 4.82
C GLY A 121 22.13 -4.91 3.97
N ARG A 122 20.93 -5.01 4.55
CA ARG A 122 19.70 -5.48 3.89
C ARG A 122 19.91 -6.77 3.09
N LYS A 123 20.64 -7.72 3.67
CA LYS A 123 21.03 -8.98 3.02
C LYS A 123 20.04 -10.10 3.26
N LYS A 124 19.26 -10.04 4.34
CA LYS A 124 18.37 -11.11 4.81
C LYS A 124 16.96 -10.57 5.01
N PRO A 125 16.14 -10.52 3.95
CA PRO A 125 14.76 -10.09 4.07
C PRO A 125 13.97 -11.04 4.98
N LEU A 126 13.22 -10.46 5.92
CA LEU A 126 12.30 -11.17 6.80
C LEU A 126 10.99 -11.54 6.08
N TRP A 127 10.62 -10.73 5.09
CA TRP A 127 9.43 -10.94 4.27
C TRP A 127 9.64 -10.39 2.87
N ILE A 128 9.14 -11.12 1.87
CA ILE A 128 9.05 -10.67 0.48
C ILE A 128 7.64 -10.96 -0.03
N GLY A 129 6.94 -9.90 -0.44
CA GLY A 129 5.67 -9.99 -1.14
C GLY A 129 5.74 -9.34 -2.51
N VAL A 130 5.27 -10.04 -3.54
CA VAL A 130 5.22 -9.55 -4.91
C VAL A 130 3.78 -9.33 -5.32
N TYR A 131 3.46 -8.13 -5.79
CA TYR A 131 2.16 -7.82 -6.39
C TYR A 131 2.31 -7.49 -7.86
N LYS A 132 1.42 -8.03 -8.69
CA LYS A 132 1.08 -7.40 -9.97
C LYS A 132 0.31 -6.09 -9.72
N LEU A 133 0.38 -5.16 -10.67
CA LEU A 133 -0.21 -3.83 -10.49
C LEU A 133 -1.72 -3.86 -10.19
N GLU A 134 -2.52 -4.62 -10.93
CA GLU A 134 -3.97 -4.64 -10.73
C GLU A 134 -4.39 -5.20 -9.36
N PRO A 135 -3.86 -6.35 -8.89
CA PRO A 135 -4.04 -6.79 -7.50
C PRO A 135 -3.61 -5.75 -6.46
N LEU A 136 -2.50 -5.04 -6.67
CA LEU A 136 -2.04 -3.99 -5.74
C LEU A 136 -3.00 -2.80 -5.69
N LYS A 137 -3.47 -2.31 -6.85
CA LYS A 137 -4.49 -1.25 -6.91
C LYS A 137 -5.76 -1.69 -6.19
N LYS A 138 -6.21 -2.93 -6.40
CA LYS A 138 -7.35 -3.51 -5.68
C LYS A 138 -7.09 -3.56 -4.16
N PHE A 139 -5.89 -3.96 -3.72
CA PHE A 139 -5.50 -3.95 -2.31
C PHE A 139 -5.64 -2.55 -1.71
N VAL A 140 -5.05 -1.55 -2.37
CA VAL A 140 -5.09 -0.14 -1.95
C VAL A 140 -6.53 0.36 -1.84
N ASN A 141 -7.38 0.01 -2.81
CA ASN A 141 -8.80 0.38 -2.79
C ASN A 141 -9.55 -0.23 -1.59
N MET A 142 -9.30 -1.51 -1.29
CA MET A 142 -9.92 -2.17 -0.14
C MET A 142 -9.40 -1.60 1.19
N LEU A 143 -8.11 -1.28 1.27
CA LEU A 143 -7.52 -0.64 2.43
C LEU A 143 -8.13 0.75 2.66
N LEU A 144 -8.19 1.59 1.61
CA LEU A 144 -8.81 2.92 1.64
C LEU A 144 -10.26 2.89 2.12
N ALA A 145 -11.07 1.96 1.60
CA ALA A 145 -12.45 1.79 2.01
C ALA A 145 -12.59 1.40 3.50
N ARG A 146 -11.55 0.81 4.09
CA ARG A 146 -11.52 0.42 5.51
C ARG A 146 -11.08 1.55 6.43
N ILE A 147 -10.15 2.40 5.97
CA ILE A 147 -9.50 3.42 6.80
C ILE A 147 -10.04 4.84 6.60
N SER A 148 -10.72 5.12 5.49
CA SER A 148 -11.24 6.46 5.20
C SER A 148 -12.51 6.73 5.99
N LYS A 149 -12.41 7.53 7.04
CA LYS A 149 -13.53 7.86 7.94
C LYS A 149 -14.25 9.17 7.60
N ASN A 150 -13.57 10.09 6.91
CA ASN A 150 -14.06 11.46 6.69
C ASN A 150 -13.88 11.93 5.23
N LYS A 151 -14.71 12.89 4.81
CA LYS A 151 -14.57 13.58 3.51
C LYS A 151 -13.46 14.63 3.60
N PRO A 152 -12.70 14.90 2.54
CA PRO A 152 -11.61 15.88 2.59
C PRO A 152 -12.15 17.31 2.40
N LEU A 153 -11.48 18.28 3.01
CA LEU A 153 -11.75 19.70 2.80
C LEU A 153 -11.44 20.09 1.34
N ARG A 154 -12.32 20.90 0.74
CA ARG A 154 -12.21 21.40 -0.64
C ARG A 154 -11.36 22.66 -0.70
#